data_AF-A0A846Z5W3-F1
#
_entry.id   AF-A0A846Z5W3-F1
#
_cell.length_a   1.000
_cell.length_b   1.000
_cell.length_c   1.000
_cell.angle_alpha   90.00
_cell.angle_beta   90.00
_cell.angle_gamma   90.00
#
_symmetry.space_group_name_H-M   'P 1'
#
loop_
_entity.id
_entity.type
_entity.pdbx_description
1 polymer ?
#
loop_
_entity_poly.entity_id
_entity_poly.type
_entity_poly.pdbx_seq_one_letter_code
_entity_poly.pdbx_strand_id
1 'polypeptide(L)' 'MPVVDRIMRYARGPQGRRMRAKAERYARDPRTQAKARGLLARLRGGGGRRRH' A
#
# COMPACT_ATOMS: atom_id res chain seq x y z
N MET A 1 -14.42 -20.75 -14.27
CA MET A 1 -14.15 -20.09 -12.96
C MET A 1 -13.32 -18.84 -13.20
N PRO A 2 -13.90 -17.64 -13.11
CA PRO A 2 -13.17 -16.39 -13.34
C PRO A 2 -12.10 -16.21 -12.25
N VAL A 3 -10.89 -15.84 -12.65
CA VAL A 3 -9.71 -15.67 -11.77
C VAL A 3 -9.99 -14.72 -10.60
N VAL A 4 -10.86 -13.73 -10.82
CA VAL A 4 -11.35 -12.76 -9.83
C VAL A 4 -12.00 -13.43 -8.62
N ASP A 5 -12.77 -14.50 -8.83
CA ASP A 5 -13.50 -15.17 -7.76
C ASP A 5 -12.57 -15.99 -6.86
N ARG A 6 -11.50 -16.54 -7.44
CA ARG A 6 -10.42 -17.21 -6.70
C ARG A 6 -9.63 -16.22 -5.84
N ILE A 7 -9.36 -15.03 -6.36
CA ILE A 7 -8.71 -13.93 -5.62
C ILE A 7 -9.63 -13.43 -4.51
N MET A 8 -10.94 -13.25 -4.75
CA MET A 8 -11.88 -12.86 -3.70
C MET A 8 -11.98 -13.92 -2.61
N ARG A 9 -12.04 -15.20 -2.97
CA ARG A 9 -12.07 -16.30 -2.00
C ARG A 9 -10.78 -16.37 -1.17
N TYR A 10 -9.64 -16.08 -1.79
CA TYR A 10 -8.34 -15.98 -1.10
C TYR A 10 -8.26 -14.74 -0.18
N ALA A 11 -8.76 -13.60 -0.64
CA ALA A 11 -8.81 -12.35 0.09
C ALA A 11 -9.78 -12.41 1.30
N ARG A 12 -10.89 -13.14 1.17
CA ARG A 12 -11.83 -13.42 2.27
C ARG A 12 -11.34 -14.53 3.21
N GLY A 13 -10.37 -15.32 2.77
CA GLY A 13 -9.74 -16.37 3.57
C GLY A 13 -8.82 -15.84 4.69
N PRO A 14 -8.31 -16.73 5.56
CA PRO A 14 -7.45 -16.36 6.68
C PRO A 14 -6.15 -15.68 6.23
N GLN A 15 -5.64 -16.02 5.04
CA GLN A 15 -4.45 -15.39 4.44
C GLN A 15 -4.72 -13.94 4.03
N GLY A 16 -5.86 -13.65 3.39
CA GLY A 16 -6.25 -12.29 3.05
C GLY A 16 -6.54 -11.40 4.25
N ARG A 17 -7.18 -11.94 5.31
CA ARG A 17 -7.35 -11.22 6.58
C ARG A 17 -6.03 -10.86 7.24
N ARG A 18 -5.04 -11.78 7.26
CA ARG A 18 -3.70 -11.49 7.79
C ARG A 18 -2.99 -10.41 6.98
N MET A 19 -3.15 -10.41 5.66
CA MET A 19 -2.57 -9.42 4.77
C MET A 19 -3.19 -8.03 4.98
N ARG A 20 -4.52 -7.95 5.13
CA ARG A 20 -5.23 -6.73 5.55
C ARG A 20 -4.79 -6.25 6.93
N ALA A 21 -4.71 -7.12 7.91
CA ALA A 21 -4.27 -6.76 9.26
C ALA A 21 -2.82 -6.27 9.28
N LYS A 22 -1.92 -6.88 8.49
CA LYS A 22 -0.57 -6.35 8.28
C LYS A 22 -0.63 -4.96 7.65
N ALA A 23 -1.39 -4.78 6.58
CA ALA A 23 -1.53 -3.50 5.90
C ALA A 23 -2.09 -2.40 6.84
N GLU A 24 -3.13 -2.70 7.62
CA GLU A 24 -3.68 -1.81 8.65
C GLU A 24 -2.66 -1.49 9.74
N ARG A 25 -1.85 -2.46 10.16
CA ARG A 25 -0.80 -2.26 11.16
C ARG A 25 0.33 -1.38 10.62
N TYR A 26 0.73 -1.58 9.36
CA TYR A 26 1.68 -0.71 8.67
C TYR A 26 1.10 0.69 8.43
N ALA A 27 -0.20 0.79 8.14
CA ALA A 27 -0.88 2.07 7.97
C ALA A 27 -1.04 2.83 9.30
N ARG A 28 -1.25 2.11 10.42
CA ARG A 28 -1.29 2.69 11.78
C ARG A 28 0.07 3.08 12.31
N ASP A 29 1.17 2.59 11.72
CA ASP A 29 2.51 2.94 12.16
C ASP A 29 2.92 4.32 11.60
N PRO A 30 3.12 5.34 12.45
CA PRO A 30 3.48 6.68 12.01
C PRO A 30 4.87 6.73 11.36
N ARG A 31 5.79 5.82 11.70
CA ARG A 31 7.13 5.75 11.07
C ARG A 31 7.02 5.22 9.65
N THR A 32 6.14 4.25 9.41
CA THR A 32 5.86 3.74 8.05
C THR A 32 5.17 4.82 7.22
N GLN A 33 4.22 5.56 7.78
CA GLN A 33 3.61 6.70 7.10
C GLN A 33 4.64 7.78 6.75
N ALA A 34 5.54 8.14 7.67
CA ALA A 34 6.57 9.15 7.41
C ALA A 34 7.51 8.71 6.27
N LYS A 35 7.93 7.44 6.25
CA LYS A 35 8.74 6.87 5.16
C LYS A 35 7.97 6.86 3.83
N ALA A 36 6.70 6.45 3.83
CA ALA A 36 5.86 6.44 2.64
C ALA A 36 5.62 7.86 2.11
N ARG A 37 5.33 8.82 3.00
CA ARG A 37 5.21 10.25 2.66
C ARG A 37 6.51 10.80 2.09
N GLY A 38 7.66 10.46 2.67
CA GLY A 38 8.97 10.87 2.15
C GLY A 38 9.26 10.28 0.77
N LEU A 39 8.94 9.00 0.55
CA LEU A 39 9.10 8.35 -0.74
C LEU A 39 8.15 8.95 -1.80
N LEU A 40 6.89 9.18 -1.43
CA LEU A 40 5.90 9.84 -2.27
C LEU A 40 6.27 11.30 -2.56
N ALA A 41 6.81 12.02 -1.59
CA ALA A 41 7.30 13.39 -1.78
C ALA A 41 8.52 13.42 -2.70
N ARG A 42 9.38 12.39 -2.68
CA ARG A 42 10.49 12.25 -3.63
C ARG A 42 10.01 11.88 -5.03
N LEU A 43 9.03 10.98 -5.13
CA LEU A 43 8.40 10.63 -6.41
C LEU A 43 7.65 11.83 -7.02
N ARG A 44 6.91 12.58 -6.19
CA ARG A 44 6.18 13.79 -6.60
C ARG A 44 7.12 14.97 -6.85
N GLY A 45 8.17 15.12 -6.05
CA GLY A 45 9.15 16.20 -6.15
C GLY A 45 10.24 15.97 -7.20
N GLY A 46 10.46 14.72 -7.61
CA GLY A 46 11.40 14.34 -8.68
C GLY A 46 10.88 14.64 -10.10
N GLY A 47 9.57 14.88 -10.26
CA GLY A 47 8.97 15.26 -11.54
C GLY A 47 8.83 16.79 -11.77
N GLY A 48 9.14 17.62 -10.77
CA GLY A 48 8.84 19.06 -10.78
C GLY A 48 10.03 20.00 -10.93
N ARG A 49 11.28 19.54 -10.87
CA ARG A 49 12.49 20.40 -10.93
C ARG A 49 13.01 20.64 -12.35
N ARG A 50 12.09 20.88 -13.28
CA ARG A 50 12.37 21.55 -14.57
C ARG A 50 11.33 22.65 -14.77
N ARG A 51 11.45 23.75 -14.02
CA ARG A 51 11.04 25.09 -14.48
C ARG A 51 11.42 26.17 -13.48
N HIS A 52 12.07 27.18 -14.04
CA HIS A 52 12.49 28.48 -13.53
C HIS A 52 13.72 28.51 -12.62
#